data_AF-A0A4Q5HVA0-F1
#
_entry.id   AF-A0A4Q5HVA0-F1
#
_cell.length_a   1.000
_cell.length_b   1.000
_cell.length_c   1.000
_cell.angle_alpha   90.00
_cell.angle_beta   90.00
_cell.angle_gamma   90.00
#
_symmetry.space_group_name_H-M   'P 1'
#
loop_
_entity.id
_entity.type
_entity.pdbx_description
1 polymer ?
#
loop_
_entity_poly.entity_id
_entity_poly.type
_entity_poly.pdbx_seq_one_letter_code
_entity_poly.pdbx_strand_id
1 'polypeptide(L)' 'MLFSEYVNSLPNLKVEEIKKIAELTCSSTISVYNWVAGKTEPPLVKKKIIAEYLGKPLEELFPEECDKLNCE' A
#
# COMPACT_ATOMS: atom_id res chain seq x y z
N MET A 1 -8.14 2.70 -7.09
CA MET A 1 -6.92 2.02 -7.59
C MET A 1 -6.20 1.45 -6.38
N LEU A 2 -5.79 0.19 -6.45
CA LEU A 2 -5.09 -0.47 -5.35
C LEU A 2 -3.75 0.20 -5.05
N PHE A 3 -3.27 0.08 -3.82
CA PHE A 3 -1.95 0.62 -3.44
C PHE A 3 -0.82 0.15 -4.36
N SER A 4 -0.77 -1.16 -4.67
CA SER A 4 0.24 -1.73 -5.55
C SER A 4 0.14 -1.20 -6.98
N GLU A 5 -1.07 -1.06 -7.52
CA GLU A 5 -1.33 -0.49 -8.84
C GLU A 5 -0.87 0.97 -8.92
N TYR A 6 -1.18 1.78 -7.90
CA TYR A 6 -0.74 3.16 -7.81
C TYR A 6 0.78 3.25 -7.89
N VAL A 7 1.50 2.53 -7.03
CA VAL A 7 2.97 2.59 -7.01
C VAL A 7 3.58 2.04 -8.31
N ASN A 8 2.97 1.05 -8.94
CA ASN A 8 3.43 0.49 -10.21
C ASN A 8 3.11 1.39 -11.42
N SER A 9 2.11 2.28 -11.31
CA SER A 9 1.77 3.23 -12.38
C SER A 9 2.76 4.39 -12.51
N LEU A 10 3.64 4.59 -11.52
CA LEU A 10 4.61 5.68 -11.50
C LEU A 10 5.78 5.39 -12.46
N PRO A 11 5.93 6.14 -13.57
CA PRO A 11 6.89 5.80 -14.62
C PRO A 11 8.35 6.03 -14.19
N ASN A 12 8.64 6.96 -13.27
CA ASN A 12 10.01 7.30 -12.84
C ASN A 12 10.15 7.67 -11.36
N LEU A 13 9.05 7.77 -10.60
CA LEU A 13 9.07 8.22 -9.20
C LEU A 13 8.93 7.08 -8.20
N LYS A 14 8.90 5.83 -8.67
CA LYS A 14 8.66 4.64 -7.83
C LYS A 14 9.64 4.52 -6.67
N VAL A 15 10.92 4.82 -6.88
CA VAL A 15 11.94 4.74 -5.83
C VAL A 15 11.78 5.84 -4.79
N GLU A 16 11.47 7.07 -5.22
CA GLU A 16 11.27 8.21 -4.33
C GLU A 16 9.99 8.05 -3.52
N GLU A 17 8.92 7.59 -4.17
CA GLU A 17 7.64 7.31 -3.52
C GLU A 17 7.78 6.20 -2.47
N ILE A 18 8.49 5.12 -2.79
CA ILE A 18 8.81 4.05 -1.83
C ILE A 18 9.61 4.59 -0.64
N LYS A 19 10.61 5.45 -0.87
CA LYS A 19 11.36 6.10 0.21
C LYS A 19 10.47 6.98 1.07
N LYS A 20 9.55 7.74 0.46
CA LYS A 20 8.64 8.62 1.19
C LYS A 20 7.66 7.83 2.06
N ILE A 21 7.07 6.78 1.51
CA ILE A 21 6.18 5.87 2.27
C ILE A 21 6.95 5.18 3.40
N ALA A 22 8.19 4.76 3.17
CA ALA A 22 9.04 4.16 4.19
C ALA A 22 9.30 5.12 5.35
N GLU A 23 9.62 6.38 5.06
CA GLU A 23 9.78 7.45 6.05
C GLU A 23 8.49 7.67 6.85
N LEU A 24 7.36 7.92 6.18
CA LEU A 24 6.07 8.22 6.80
C LEU A 24 5.56 7.08 7.71
N THR A 25 5.85 5.84 7.33
CA THR A 25 5.38 4.65 8.05
C THR A 25 6.41 4.08 9.03
N CYS A 26 7.52 4.80 9.27
CA CYS A 26 8.65 4.36 10.09
C CYS A 26 9.08 2.91 9.77
N SER A 27 9.20 2.61 8.47
CA SER A 27 9.45 1.27 7.95
C SER A 27 10.67 1.23 7.06
N SER A 28 11.22 0.03 6.81
CA SER A 28 12.28 -0.12 5.81
C SER A 28 11.68 -0.02 4.40
N THR A 29 12.46 0.50 3.45
CA THR A 29 12.08 0.49 2.02
C THR A 29 11.79 -0.93 1.52
N ILE A 30 12.52 -1.93 2.02
CA ILE A 30 12.29 -3.35 1.72
C ILE A 30 10.87 -3.78 2.13
N SER A 31 10.37 -3.32 3.28
CA SER A 31 9.00 -3.62 3.72
C SER A 31 7.98 -3.06 2.73
N VAL A 32 8.18 -1.81 2.30
CA VAL A 32 7.30 -1.15 1.31
C VAL A 32 7.35 -1.88 -0.04
N TYR A 33 8.53 -2.29 -0.50
CA TYR A 33 8.67 -3.12 -1.70
C TYR A 33 7.86 -4.42 -1.59
N ASN A 34 7.92 -5.09 -0.44
CA ASN A 34 7.17 -6.33 -0.21
C ASN A 34 5.65 -6.09 -0.19
N TRP A 35 5.18 -4.95 0.32
CA TRP A 35 3.77 -4.56 0.24
C TRP A 35 3.31 -4.31 -1.19
N VAL A 36 4.09 -3.56 -1.96
CA VAL A 36 3.79 -3.28 -3.39
C VAL A 36 3.78 -4.57 -4.21
N ALA A 37 4.67 -5.52 -3.88
CA ALA A 37 4.74 -6.83 -4.51
C ALA A 37 3.70 -7.85 -3.98
N GLY A 38 2.89 -7.49 -2.97
CA GLY A 38 1.92 -8.40 -2.36
C GLY A 38 2.52 -9.56 -1.55
N LYS A 39 3.81 -9.50 -1.19
CA LYS A 39 4.49 -10.55 -0.41
C LYS A 39 4.13 -10.49 1.07
N THR A 40 3.86 -9.31 1.57
CA THR A 40 3.41 -9.05 2.94
C THR A 40 2.39 -7.95 2.93
N GLU A 41 1.58 -7.86 3.98
CA GLU A 41 0.58 -6.82 4.13
C GLU A 41 1.05 -5.74 5.11
N PRO A 42 0.84 -4.44 4.81
CA PRO A 42 1.07 -3.39 5.79
C PRO A 42 0.07 -3.51 6.96
N PRO A 43 0.52 -3.38 8.22
CA PRO A 43 -0.36 -3.27 9.37
C PRO A 43 -1.35 -2.10 9.23
N LEU A 44 -2.52 -2.19 9.88
CA LEU A 44 -3.61 -1.22 9.75
C LEU A 44 -3.18 0.24 9.97
N VAL A 45 -2.34 0.50 10.98
CA VAL A 45 -1.81 1.85 11.24
C VAL A 45 -1.04 2.39 10.04
N LYS A 46 -0.24 1.55 9.38
CA LYS A 46 0.53 1.94 8.19
C LYS A 46 -0.36 2.13 6.97
N LYS A 47 -1.38 1.29 6.80
CA LYS A 47 -2.40 1.48 5.75
C LYS A 47 -3.09 2.83 5.88
N LYS A 48 -3.47 3.23 7.09
CA LYS A 48 -4.09 4.55 7.37
C LYS A 48 -3.17 5.70 7.02
N ILE A 49 -1.89 5.64 7.40
CA ILE A 49 -0.88 6.64 7.03
C ILE A 49 -0.73 6.75 5.52
N ILE A 50 -0.66 5.62 4.81
CA ILE A 50 -0.55 5.59 3.34
C ILE A 50 -1.81 6.20 2.69
N ALA A 51 -3.00 5.86 3.19
CA ALA A 51 -4.26 6.39 2.69
C ALA A 51 -4.38 7.90 2.87
N GLU A 52 -4.00 8.40 4.05
CA GLU A 52 -3.95 9.84 4.35
C GLU A 52 -2.95 10.57 3.43
N TYR A 53 -1.74 10.02 3.28
CA TYR A 53 -0.71 10.59 2.41
C TYR A 53 -1.14 10.67 0.95
N LEU A 54 -1.81 9.63 0.44
CA LEU A 54 -2.27 9.57 -0.95
C LEU A 54 -3.60 10.29 -1.18
N GLY A 55 -4.26 10.78 -0.13
CA GLY A 55 -5.58 11.41 -0.21
C GLY A 55 -6.66 10.47 -0.75
N LYS A 56 -6.55 9.17 -0.46
CA LYS A 56 -7.43 8.12 -1.00
C LYS A 56 -8.11 7.34 0.13
N PRO A 57 -9.34 6.84 -0.06
CA PRO A 57 -10.00 5.97 0.90
C PRO A 57 -9.16 4.72 1.20
N LEU A 58 -9.18 4.29 2.45
CA LEU A 58 -8.45 3.10 2.92
C LEU A 58 -8.88 1.85 2.15
N GLU A 59 -10.18 1.72 1.94
CA GLU A 59 -10.85 0.60 1.28
C GLU A 59 -10.59 0.58 -0.24
N GLU A 60 -10.27 1.74 -0.85
CA GLU A 60 -9.87 1.84 -2.25
C GLU A 60 -8.44 1.29 -2.44
N LEU A 61 -7.55 1.60 -1.50
CA LEU A 61 -6.13 1.20 -1.56
C LEU A 61 -5.89 -0.23 -1.06
N PHE A 62 -6.64 -0.62 -0.04
CA PHE A 62 -6.55 -1.89 0.68
C PHE A 62 -7.96 -2.44 0.90
N PRO A 63 -8.61 -2.97 -0.14
CA PRO A 63 -9.92 -3.59 0.01
C PRO A 63 -9.83 -4.71 1.04
N GLU A 64 -10.83 -4.80 1.91
CA GLU A 64 -10.97 -5.97 2.77
C GLU A 64 -11.11 -7.19 1.87
N GLU A 65 -10.38 -8.26 2.17
CA GLU A 65 -10.65 -9.54 1.52
C GLU A 65 -12.09 -9.89 1.86
N CYS A 66 -12.99 -9.73 0.89
CA CYS A 66 -14.31 -10.34 0.97
C CYS A 66 -14.06 -11.81 1.26
N ASP A 67 -14.50 -12.24 2.45
CA ASP A 67 -14.32 -13.56 3.01
C ASP A 67 -14.49 -14.60 1.89
N LYS A 68 -13.40 -15.21 1.43
CA LYS A 68 -13.43 -16.23 0.35
C LYS A 68 -14.19 -17.50 0.78
N LEU A 69 -14.83 -17.48 1.95
CA LEU A 69 -15.71 -18.50 2.49
C LEU A 69 -17.21 -18.28 2.17
N ASN A 70 -17.63 -17.16 1.58
CA ASN A 70 -19.05 -16.87 1.31
C ASN A 70 -19.37 -16.45 -0.15
N CYS A 71 -18.50 -16.73 -1.11
CA CYS A 71 -18.92 -16.68 -2.52
C CYS A 71 -19.61 -18.01 -2.86
N GLU A 72 -20.94 -17.93 -3.01
CA GLU A 72 -21.84 -19.02 -3.44
C GLU A 72 -21.37 -19.77 -4.70
#